data_AF-A0A7Y0S0S9-F1
#
_entry.id   AF-A0A7Y0S0S9-F1
#
_cell.length_a   1.000
_cell.length_b   1.000
_cell.length_c   1.000
_cell.angle_alpha   90.00
_cell.angle_beta   90.00
_cell.angle_gamma   90.00
#
_symmetry.space_group_name_H-M   'P 1'
#
loop_
_entity.id
_entity.type
_entity.pdbx_description
1 polymer ?
#
loop_
_entity_poly.entity_id
_entity_poly.type
_entity_poly.pdbx_seq_one_letter_code
_entity_poly.pdbx_strand_id
1 'polypeptide(L)'
;KGLEILSNVKRDLGLQVLTDVHEDTPIDEVASVVDVMQTPAFLVRQTNFIQKVAAAGNPVNIKKGQFQAPWDMEQVVKKCHEVGNRDIWL
;
A
#
# COMPACT_ATOMS: atom_id res chain seq x y z
N LYS A 1 13.91 10.16 7.67
CA LYS A 1 13.33 10.68 8.94
C LYS A 1 11.93 10.13 9.25
N GLY A 2 10.96 10.15 8.32
CA GLY A 2 9.63 9.56 8.59
C GLY A 2 9.66 8.05 8.89
N LEU A 3 10.28 7.25 8.01
CA LEU A 3 10.44 5.81 8.21
C LEU A 3 11.23 5.45 9.48
N GLU A 4 12.23 6.25 9.82
CA GLU A 4 12.99 6.09 11.06
C GLU A 4 12.10 6.25 12.30
N ILE A 5 11.19 7.24 12.30
CA ILE A 5 10.21 7.44 13.38
C ILE A 5 9.27 6.23 13.48
N LEU A 6 8.74 5.74 12.34
CA LEU A 6 7.87 4.56 12.33
C LEU A 6 8.60 3.30 12.84
N SER A 7 9.86 3.12 12.46
CA SER A 7 10.71 2.03 12.94
C SER A 7 10.92 2.10 14.46
N ASN A 8 11.16 3.30 14.99
CA ASN A 8 11.29 3.51 16.43
C ASN A 8 9.97 3.21 17.17
N VAL A 9 8.82 3.69 16.66
CA VAL A 9 7.50 3.38 17.24
C VAL A 9 7.26 1.87 17.29
N LYS A 10 7.57 1.16 16.20
CA LYS A 10 7.42 -0.30 16.12
C LYS A 10 8.31 -1.02 17.13
N ARG A 11 9.57 -0.64 17.25
CA ARG A 11 10.53 -1.23 18.18
C ARG A 11 10.19 -0.93 19.65
N ASP A 12 9.88 0.31 19.96
CA ASP A 12 9.79 0.79 21.34
C ASP A 12 8.42 0.50 21.96
N LEU A 13 7.35 0.47 21.14
CA LEU A 13 5.98 0.24 21.61
C LEU A 13 5.39 -1.11 21.17
N GLY A 14 6.06 -1.85 20.27
CA GLY A 14 5.56 -3.13 19.76
C GLY A 14 4.30 -3.01 18.90
N LEU A 15 4.00 -1.82 18.37
CA LEU A 15 2.80 -1.57 17.56
C LEU A 15 3.08 -1.76 16.07
N GLN A 16 2.08 -2.28 15.35
CA GLN A 16 2.12 -2.33 13.89
C GLN A 16 1.96 -0.92 13.31
N VAL A 17 2.65 -0.67 12.19
CA VAL A 17 2.65 0.65 11.54
C VAL A 17 2.26 0.55 10.06
N LEU A 18 1.60 1.60 9.59
CA LEU A 18 1.16 1.77 8.21
C LEU A 18 1.52 3.19 7.76
N THR A 19 1.90 3.34 6.49
CA THR A 19 2.08 4.64 5.85
C THR A 19 1.61 4.60 4.41
N ASP A 20 1.28 5.77 3.87
CA ASP A 20 1.01 5.93 2.46
C ASP A 20 2.28 5.97 1.60
N VAL A 21 2.15 5.49 0.37
CA VAL A 21 3.20 5.51 -0.67
C VAL A 21 2.68 6.22 -1.92
N HIS A 22 3.59 6.85 -2.65
CA HIS A 22 3.34 7.58 -3.90
C HIS A 22 4.26 7.06 -5.01
N GLU A 23 4.12 7.56 -6.24
CA GLU A 23 4.88 7.06 -7.40
C GLU A 23 6.40 7.16 -7.24
N ASP A 24 6.86 8.25 -6.60
CA ASP A 24 8.25 8.59 -6.31
C ASP A 24 8.77 8.01 -4.99
N THR A 25 7.91 7.32 -4.23
CA THR A 25 8.31 6.71 -2.97
C THR A 25 9.21 5.49 -3.22
N PRO A 26 10.31 5.32 -2.44
CA PRO A 26 11.12 4.10 -2.48
C PRO A 26 10.35 2.94 -1.84
N ILE A 27 9.55 2.25 -2.63
CA ILE A 27 8.61 1.21 -2.17
C ILE A 27 9.31 0.14 -1.32
N ASP A 28 10.47 -0.34 -1.75
CA ASP A 28 11.22 -1.40 -1.04
C ASP A 28 11.69 -0.93 0.35
N GLU A 29 12.11 0.33 0.47
CA GLU A 29 12.52 0.90 1.76
C GLU A 29 11.31 1.01 2.71
N VAL A 30 10.16 1.46 2.20
CA VAL A 30 8.93 1.54 3.01
C VAL A 30 8.48 0.15 3.43
N ALA A 31 8.43 -0.79 2.49
CA ALA A 31 8.03 -2.19 2.71
C ALA A 31 8.90 -2.89 3.76
N SER A 32 10.19 -2.55 3.84
CA SER A 32 11.09 -3.10 4.86
C SER A 32 10.78 -2.63 6.29
N VAL A 33 10.03 -1.54 6.46
CA VAL A 33 9.74 -0.93 7.77
C VAL A 33 8.29 -1.18 8.19
N VAL A 34 7.34 -0.98 7.28
CA VAL A 34 5.90 -0.96 7.62
C VAL A 34 5.26 -2.33 7.55
N ASP A 35 4.24 -2.54 8.37
CA ASP A 35 3.45 -3.77 8.36
C ASP A 35 2.42 -3.78 7.23
N VAL A 36 1.91 -2.59 6.85
CA VAL A 36 0.93 -2.43 5.78
C VAL A 36 1.26 -1.19 4.95
N MET A 37 1.29 -1.33 3.63
CA MET A 37 1.40 -0.19 2.73
C MET A 37 0.02 0.35 2.39
N GLN A 38 -0.12 1.67 2.28
CA GLN A 38 -1.38 2.31 1.91
C GLN A 38 -1.26 3.09 0.61
N THR A 39 -2.23 2.94 -0.29
CA THR A 39 -2.27 3.74 -1.52
C THR A 39 -3.18 4.96 -1.34
N PRO A 40 -2.82 6.14 -1.88
CA PRO A 40 -3.70 7.30 -1.88
C PRO A 40 -4.88 7.09 -2.85
N ALA A 41 -6.04 7.63 -2.47
CA ALA A 41 -7.28 7.48 -3.24
C ALA A 41 -7.17 8.00 -4.69
N PHE A 42 -6.34 9.01 -4.91
CA PHE A 42 -6.16 9.61 -6.24
C PHE A 42 -5.38 8.72 -7.22
N LEU A 43 -4.51 7.84 -6.73
CA LEU A 43 -3.66 6.97 -7.57
C LEU A 43 -4.25 5.57 -7.80
N VAL A 44 -5.43 5.29 -7.26
CA VAL A 44 -6.10 3.97 -7.27
C VAL A 44 -6.30 3.35 -8.67
N ARG A 45 -6.34 4.17 -9.73
CA ARG A 45 -6.49 3.70 -11.11
C ARG A 45 -5.16 3.44 -11.83
N GLN A 46 -4.03 3.89 -11.30
CA GLN A 46 -2.71 3.78 -11.93
C GLN A 46 -2.19 2.34 -11.84
N THR A 47 -2.31 1.58 -12.93
CA THR A 47 -1.98 0.14 -12.91
C THR A 47 -0.55 -0.15 -12.51
N ASN A 48 0.42 0.54 -13.12
CA ASN A 48 1.84 0.34 -12.79
C ASN A 48 2.14 0.63 -11.32
N PHE A 49 1.50 1.67 -10.77
CA PHE A 49 1.66 2.03 -9.36
C PHE A 49 1.06 0.97 -8.44
N ILE A 50 -0.20 0.57 -8.65
CA ILE A 50 -0.86 -0.46 -7.84
C ILE A 50 -0.10 -1.78 -7.89
N GLN A 51 0.33 -2.20 -9.07
CA GLN A 51 1.14 -3.41 -9.24
C GLN A 51 2.51 -3.30 -8.56
N LYS A 52 3.20 -2.15 -8.66
CA LYS A 52 4.48 -1.92 -7.99
C LYS A 52 4.35 -2.03 -6.46
N VAL A 53 3.31 -1.41 -5.88
CA VAL A 53 3.06 -1.48 -4.44
C VAL A 53 2.68 -2.91 -4.05
N ALA A 54 1.77 -3.55 -4.76
CA ALA A 54 1.38 -4.92 -4.46
C ALA A 54 2.54 -5.93 -4.57
N ALA A 55 3.44 -5.76 -5.55
CA ALA A 55 4.58 -6.64 -5.78
C ALA A 55 5.62 -6.64 -4.64
N ALA A 56 5.65 -5.61 -3.78
CA ALA A 56 6.54 -5.58 -2.62
C ALA A 56 6.14 -6.57 -1.51
N GLY A 57 4.94 -7.16 -1.60
CA GLY A 57 4.56 -8.35 -0.83
C GLY A 57 3.96 -8.10 0.56
N ASN A 58 4.09 -6.90 1.14
CA ASN A 58 3.34 -6.54 2.36
C ASN A 58 1.83 -6.45 2.05
N PRO A 59 0.96 -6.61 3.07
CA PRO A 59 -0.44 -6.26 2.96
C PRO A 59 -0.63 -4.82 2.43
N VAL A 60 -1.64 -4.62 1.59
CA VAL A 60 -1.92 -3.33 0.94
C VAL A 60 -3.33 -2.83 1.27
N ASN A 61 -3.40 -1.67 1.91
CA ASN A 61 -4.65 -0.93 2.12
C ASN A 61 -4.89 0.06 0.99
N ILE A 62 -5.88 -0.22 0.15
CA ILE A 62 -6.18 0.58 -1.04
C ILE A 62 -7.36 1.50 -0.76
N LYS A 63 -7.07 2.80 -0.60
CA LYS A 63 -8.15 3.80 -0.49
C LYS A 63 -8.93 3.89 -1.81
N LYS A 64 -10.24 3.63 -1.76
CA LYS A 64 -11.14 3.86 -2.90
C LYS A 64 -11.09 5.32 -3.36
N GLY A 65 -10.97 5.55 -4.67
CA GLY A 65 -11.09 6.88 -5.25
C GLY A 65 -12.46 7.51 -4.97
N GLN A 66 -12.51 8.81 -4.71
CA GLN A 66 -13.79 9.51 -4.54
C GLN A 66 -14.63 9.47 -5.84
N PHE A 67 -13.98 9.24 -6.99
CA PHE A 67 -14.57 9.13 -8.32
C PHE A 67 -14.88 7.69 -8.78
N GLN A 68 -14.77 6.70 -7.89
CA GLN A 68 -15.05 5.28 -8.19
C GLN A 68 -16.29 4.78 -7.47
N ALA A 69 -17.07 3.96 -8.17
CA ALA A 69 -18.12 3.16 -7.54
C ALA A 69 -17.51 1.97 -6.77
N PRO A 70 -18.20 1.40 -5.76
CA PRO A 70 -17.68 0.26 -5.00
C PRO A 70 -17.26 -0.94 -5.87
N TRP A 71 -18.06 -1.29 -6.88
CA TRP A 71 -17.78 -2.42 -7.79
C TRP A 71 -16.58 -2.19 -8.71
N ASP A 72 -16.15 -0.93 -8.92
CA ASP A 72 -14.93 -0.65 -9.69
C ASP A 72 -13.66 -1.16 -8.97
N MET A 73 -13.72 -1.38 -7.65
CA MET A 73 -12.59 -1.83 -6.86
C MET A 73 -12.22 -3.29 -7.12
N GLU A 74 -13.13 -4.10 -7.68
CA GLU A 74 -12.80 -5.48 -8.09
C GLU A 74 -11.64 -5.51 -9.10
N GLN A 75 -11.63 -4.56 -10.04
CA GLN A 75 -10.55 -4.44 -11.03
C GLN A 75 -9.24 -3.98 -10.38
N VAL A 76 -9.31 -3.22 -9.28
CA VAL A 76 -8.11 -2.77 -8.56
C VAL A 76 -7.49 -3.94 -7.78
N VAL A 77 -8.32 -4.73 -7.08
CA VAL A 77 -7.87 -5.96 -6.40
C VAL A 77 -7.26 -6.96 -7.40
N LYS A 78 -7.87 -7.10 -8.57
CA LYS A 78 -7.34 -7.98 -9.63
C LYS A 78 -5.91 -7.61 -10.03
N LYS A 79 -5.58 -6.32 -10.15
CA LYS A 79 -4.22 -5.85 -10.47
C LYS A 79 -3.21 -6.29 -9.40
N CYS A 80 -3.58 -6.27 -8.13
CA CYS A 80 -2.73 -6.74 -7.05
C CYS A 80 -2.51 -8.26 -7.13
N HIS A 81 -3.57 -9.01 -7.41
CA HIS A 81 -3.50 -10.46 -7.56
C HIS A 81 -2.62 -10.89 -8.75
N GLU A 82 -2.62 -10.12 -9.84
CA GLU A 82 -1.78 -10.36 -11.03
C GLU A 82 -0.27 -10.34 -10.71
N VAL A 83 0.15 -9.63 -9.66
CA VAL A 83 1.54 -9.60 -9.17
C VAL A 83 1.75 -10.46 -7.91
N GLY A 84 0.79 -11.32 -7.59
CA GLY A 84 0.93 -12.36 -6.56
C GLY A 84 0.55 -11.97 -5.14
N ASN A 85 0.13 -10.72 -4.89
CA ASN A 85 -0.27 -10.29 -3.56
C ASN A 85 -1.77 -10.46 -3.35
N ARG A 86 -2.18 -11.19 -2.30
CA ARG A 86 -3.58 -11.49 -1.98
C ARG A 86 -4.08 -10.85 -0.68
N ASP A 87 -3.22 -10.14 0.04
CA ASP A 87 -3.58 -9.49 1.31
C ASP A 87 -3.95 -8.02 1.05
N ILE A 88 -5.18 -7.83 0.56
CA ILE A 88 -5.67 -6.53 0.06
C ILE A 88 -6.86 -6.06 0.89
N TRP A 89 -6.76 -4.85 1.45
CA TRP A 89 -7.84 -4.17 2.17
C TRP A 89 -8.41 -3.06 1.29
N LEU A 90 -9.75 -2.87 1.33
CA LEU A 90 -10.50 -1.88 0.55
C LEU A 90 -11.28 -0.92 1.45
#